data_AF-A0A9J7LV22-F1
#
_entry.id   AF-A0A9J7LV22-F1
#
_cell.length_a   1.000
_cell.length_b   1.000
_cell.length_c   1.000
_cell.angle_alpha   90.00
_cell.angle_beta   90.00
_cell.angle_gamma   90.00
#
_symmetry.space_group_name_H-M   'P 1'
#
loop_
_entity.id
_entity.type
_entity.pdbx_description
1 polymer ?
#
loop_
_entity_poly.entity_id
_entity_poly.type
_entity_poly.pdbx_seq_one_letter_code
_entity_poly.pdbx_strand_id
1 'polypeptide(L)'
;MALSCVQWLLVLGMLVTGSINTLSKKAQNDSKVKGVPVPGPNGTEVAEEHDFDHPWFQTVIMFIGETCCLIGLFIQRKRERDQFRRQIMQDFNQEPIEALQQGRVFQFIFAVPTICDLFGTTLAGIGLLWVNASVWQMLRGSIIIFTGILSKIFLKRKLRGIHWTGMVVTMLGLVLVGISSVFNEEDNDKKDVKKSILGIVLILAGQVVSSSQMIIEELFLKKRKFPPLQVVGMEGSFGVFFMVALVLPVLYFIPGDQPGGRYENSIDALYQIYNSPGLLVFCLLYLSSIAFYNYFGLAVTKSLTAVHRTLIDACRTIMVWLVSLFIHYVVSEDFGEPWDNTYGILQVDGFFFLMIGTALYNELISFPWIPCLRPQPPEDTDPTPEAASIQATQDSDERTPLLSGDT
;
A
#
# COMPACT_ATOMS: atom_id res chain seq x y z
N MET A 1 -0.54 -28.16 -4.40
CA MET A 1 0.89 -28.05 -4.76
C MET A 1 1.61 -27.37 -3.61
N ALA A 2 2.75 -27.91 -3.17
CA ALA A 2 3.57 -27.27 -2.15
C ALA A 2 4.39 -26.13 -2.78
N LEU A 3 4.42 -24.98 -2.13
CA LEU A 3 5.21 -23.82 -2.54
C LEU A 3 6.71 -24.14 -2.48
N SER A 4 7.48 -23.68 -3.46
CA SER A 4 8.94 -23.79 -3.45
C SER A 4 9.55 -22.91 -2.36
N CYS A 5 10.78 -23.22 -1.93
CA CYS A 5 11.50 -22.43 -0.93
C CYS A 5 11.63 -20.95 -1.36
N VAL A 6 11.86 -20.71 -2.66
CA VAL A 6 11.93 -19.35 -3.23
C VAL A 6 10.58 -18.65 -3.12
N GLN A 7 9.48 -19.33 -3.45
CA GLN A 7 8.14 -18.74 -3.33
C GLN A 7 7.81 -18.39 -1.87
N TRP A 8 8.14 -19.25 -0.90
CA TRP A 8 7.98 -18.94 0.51
C TRP A 8 8.79 -17.73 0.96
N LEU A 9 10.03 -17.59 0.47
CA LEU A 9 10.87 -16.43 0.75
C LEU A 9 10.26 -15.13 0.20
N LEU A 10 9.69 -15.17 -1.01
CA LEU A 10 9.01 -14.01 -1.60
C LEU A 10 7.75 -13.62 -0.81
N VAL A 11 6.95 -14.60 -0.39
CA VAL A 11 5.76 -14.40 0.44
C VAL A 11 6.13 -13.76 1.78
N LEU A 12 7.13 -14.32 2.47
CA LEU A 12 7.61 -13.80 3.75
C LEU A 12 8.24 -12.41 3.58
N GLY A 13 9.00 -12.19 2.51
CA GLY A 13 9.58 -10.89 2.16
C GLY A 13 8.51 -9.81 1.97
N MET A 14 7.44 -10.11 1.22
CA MET A 14 6.30 -9.18 1.06
C MET A 14 5.61 -8.88 2.39
N LEU A 15 5.36 -9.91 3.22
CA LEU A 15 4.68 -9.76 4.51
C LEU A 15 5.50 -8.90 5.48
N VAL A 16 6.79 -9.19 5.62
CA VAL A 16 7.70 -8.48 6.53
C VAL A 16 7.88 -7.04 6.09
N THR A 17 8.20 -6.80 4.82
CA THR A 17 8.41 -5.43 4.31
C THR A 17 7.13 -4.59 4.37
N GLY A 18 5.98 -5.18 4.09
CA GLY A 18 4.69 -4.49 4.26
C GLY A 18 4.36 -4.18 5.72
N SER A 19 4.75 -5.05 6.66
CA SER A 19 4.56 -4.81 8.09
C SER A 19 5.47 -3.69 8.59
N ILE A 20 6.75 -3.70 8.19
CA ILE A 20 7.72 -2.63 8.48
C ILE A 20 7.21 -1.29 7.93
N ASN A 21 6.65 -1.25 6.72
CA ASN A 21 6.09 -0.04 6.12
C ASN A 21 5.04 0.62 7.04
N THR A 22 4.14 -0.17 7.61
CA THR A 22 3.09 0.33 8.52
C THR A 22 3.67 0.76 9.88
N LEU A 23 4.47 -0.12 10.49
CA LEU A 23 5.01 0.09 11.83
C LEU A 23 6.01 1.24 11.87
N SER A 24 6.90 1.34 10.89
CA SER A 24 7.86 2.45 10.81
C SER A 24 7.19 3.80 10.54
N LYS A 25 6.06 3.82 9.82
CA LYS A 25 5.27 5.06 9.65
C LYS A 25 4.61 5.48 10.96
N LYS A 26 4.01 4.53 11.69
CA LYS A 26 3.42 4.83 13.00
C LYS A 26 4.49 5.22 14.04
N ALA A 27 5.61 4.50 14.08
CA ALA A 27 6.72 4.81 14.97
C ALA A 27 7.36 6.18 14.70
N GLN A 28 7.34 6.65 13.45
CA GLN A 28 7.68 8.06 13.17
C GLN A 28 6.71 8.97 13.91
N ASN A 29 5.40 8.82 13.73
CA ASN A 29 4.37 9.67 14.38
C ASN A 29 4.47 9.67 15.91
N ASP A 30 4.81 8.53 16.51
CA ASP A 30 4.89 8.38 17.97
C ASP A 30 6.26 8.86 18.54
N SER A 31 7.19 9.28 17.68
CA SER A 31 8.49 9.83 18.11
C SER A 31 8.36 11.29 18.55
N LYS A 32 8.82 11.58 19.77
CA LYS A 32 8.98 12.96 20.30
C LYS A 32 10.41 13.43 20.14
N VAL A 33 10.61 14.50 19.38
CA VAL A 33 11.97 15.03 19.09
C VAL A 33 11.96 16.55 19.14
N LYS A 34 13.11 17.15 19.45
CA LYS A 34 13.32 18.59 19.38
C LYS A 34 13.25 19.07 17.95
N GLY A 35 12.25 19.89 17.65
CA GLY A 35 12.12 20.59 16.37
C GLY A 35 12.87 21.93 16.36
N VAL A 36 12.55 22.75 15.37
CA VAL A 36 13.20 24.04 15.11
C VAL A 36 12.97 24.98 16.28
N PRO A 37 14.01 25.73 16.71
CA PRO A 37 13.85 26.71 17.78
C PRO A 37 12.83 27.77 17.39
N VAL A 38 11.81 27.96 18.24
CA VAL A 38 10.81 29.01 18.07
C VAL A 38 11.07 30.16 19.04
N PRO A 39 10.71 31.41 18.69
CA PRO A 39 10.87 32.55 19.58
C PRO A 39 10.00 32.36 20.84
N GLY A 40 10.64 32.18 22.00
CA GLY A 40 9.96 32.07 23.27
C GLY A 40 9.40 33.41 23.76
N PRO A 41 8.60 33.41 24.84
CA PRO A 41 7.95 34.60 25.40
C PRO A 41 8.92 35.74 25.76
N ASN A 42 10.19 35.42 25.99
CA ASN A 42 11.24 36.34 26.40
C ASN A 42 12.24 36.68 25.27
N GLY A 43 11.95 36.30 24.02
CA GLY A 43 12.87 36.48 22.88
C GLY A 43 14.03 35.47 22.84
N THR A 44 14.05 34.48 23.73
CA THR A 44 14.98 33.34 23.67
C THR A 44 14.44 32.27 22.74
N GLU A 45 15.25 31.80 21.79
CA GLU A 45 14.92 30.65 20.94
C GLU A 45 14.92 29.38 21.80
N VAL A 46 13.77 28.71 21.93
CA VAL A 46 13.64 27.45 22.67
C VAL A 46 13.25 26.36 21.69
N ALA A 47 14.03 25.28 21.65
CA ALA A 47 13.70 24.07 20.90
C ALA A 47 12.83 23.16 21.77
N GLU A 48 11.52 23.21 21.57
CA GLU A 48 10.56 22.37 22.29
C GLU A 48 10.46 20.98 21.64
N GLU A 49 10.37 19.96 22.50
CA GLU A 49 10.08 18.59 22.08
C GLU A 49 8.59 18.48 21.75
N HIS A 50 8.29 17.98 20.56
CA HIS A 50 6.93 17.68 20.12
C HIS A 50 6.90 16.43 19.24
N ASP A 51 5.70 15.92 18.99
CA ASP A 51 5.49 14.73 18.18
C ASP A 51 5.86 15.00 16.71
N PHE A 52 6.35 13.98 16.01
CA PHE A 52 6.62 14.07 14.57
C PHE A 52 5.31 13.93 13.78
N ASP A 53 4.49 14.97 13.78
CA ASP A 53 3.16 15.02 13.16
C ASP A 53 3.18 15.60 11.73
N HIS A 54 4.07 15.08 10.88
CA HIS A 54 4.27 15.55 9.51
C HIS A 54 3.77 14.57 8.43
N PRO A 55 2.45 14.39 8.26
CA PRO A 55 1.89 13.40 7.34
C PRO A 55 2.20 13.73 5.87
N TRP A 56 2.31 15.01 5.52
CA TRP A 56 2.65 15.43 4.16
C TRP A 56 4.13 15.16 3.86
N PHE A 57 5.02 15.47 4.80
CA PHE A 57 6.42 15.10 4.66
C PHE A 57 6.60 13.58 4.52
N GLN A 58 5.87 12.78 5.30
CA GLN A 58 5.89 11.32 5.16
C GLN A 58 5.42 10.84 3.79
N THR A 59 4.43 11.48 3.18
CA THR A 59 4.02 11.20 1.79
C THR A 59 5.18 11.47 0.81
N VAL A 60 6.06 12.45 1.07
CA VAL A 60 7.27 12.64 0.25
C VAL A 60 8.23 11.47 0.40
N ILE A 61 8.48 11.01 1.63
CA ILE A 61 9.33 9.83 1.87
C ILE A 61 8.77 8.60 1.14
N MET A 62 7.44 8.45 1.13
CA MET A 62 6.75 7.39 0.40
C MET A 62 7.04 7.45 -1.10
N PHE A 63 6.83 8.60 -1.74
CA PHE A 63 7.10 8.79 -3.16
C PHE A 63 8.58 8.65 -3.53
N ILE A 64 9.50 9.02 -2.64
CA ILE A 64 10.92 8.74 -2.82
C ILE A 64 11.16 7.22 -2.85
N GLY A 65 10.57 6.48 -1.91
CA GLY A 65 10.63 5.01 -1.87
C GLY A 65 10.08 4.36 -3.13
N GLU A 66 8.97 4.86 -3.68
CA GLU A 66 8.41 4.39 -4.95
C GLU A 66 9.31 4.76 -6.14
N THR A 67 9.89 5.95 -6.14
CA THR A 67 10.87 6.35 -7.17
C THR A 67 12.07 5.41 -7.20
N CYS A 68 12.52 4.90 -6.04
CA CYS A 68 13.58 3.90 -5.97
C CYS A 68 13.25 2.60 -6.73
N CYS A 69 11.96 2.28 -6.95
CA CYS A 69 11.57 1.15 -7.81
C CYS A 69 12.05 1.30 -9.26
N LEU A 70 12.25 2.54 -9.77
CA LEU A 70 12.85 2.77 -11.08
C LEU A 70 14.29 2.25 -11.15
N ILE A 71 15.05 2.33 -10.05
CA ILE A 71 16.41 1.77 -9.97
C ILE A 71 16.35 0.26 -10.19
N GLY A 72 15.43 -0.42 -9.50
CA GLY A 72 15.17 -1.85 -9.68
C GLY A 72 14.80 -2.19 -11.12
N LEU A 73 13.97 -1.38 -11.75
CA LEU A 73 13.59 -1.52 -13.16
C LEU A 73 14.78 -1.33 -14.10
N PHE A 74 15.63 -0.33 -13.89
CA PHE A 74 16.81 -0.11 -14.72
C PHE A 74 17.80 -1.28 -14.60
N ILE A 75 17.97 -1.84 -13.41
CA ILE A 75 18.78 -3.04 -13.19
C ILE A 75 18.18 -4.24 -13.93
N GLN A 76 16.86 -4.44 -13.84
CA GLN A 76 16.16 -5.52 -14.55
C GLN A 76 16.32 -5.37 -16.06
N ARG A 77 16.04 -4.18 -16.61
CA ARG A 77 16.19 -3.90 -18.05
C ARG A 77 17.62 -4.06 -18.54
N LYS A 78 18.62 -3.69 -17.71
CA LYS A 78 20.03 -3.91 -18.05
C LYS A 78 20.35 -5.39 -18.09
N ARG A 79 19.90 -6.19 -17.12
CA ARG A 79 20.08 -7.65 -17.10
C ARG A 79 19.42 -8.32 -18.31
N GLU A 80 18.18 -7.98 -18.62
CA GLU A 80 17.46 -8.50 -19.80
C GLU A 80 18.22 -8.14 -21.09
N ARG A 81 18.72 -6.90 -21.20
CA ARG A 81 19.53 -6.47 -22.35
C ARG A 81 20.87 -7.21 -22.44
N ASP A 82 21.52 -7.46 -21.32
CA ASP A 82 22.81 -8.18 -21.28
C ASP A 82 22.61 -9.67 -21.61
N GLN A 83 21.51 -10.28 -21.18
CA GLN A 83 21.13 -11.65 -21.56
C GLN A 83 20.81 -11.75 -23.05
N PHE A 84 20.01 -10.83 -23.57
CA PHE A 84 19.69 -10.73 -24.99
C PHE A 84 20.96 -10.54 -25.84
N ARG A 85 21.88 -9.67 -25.40
CA ARG A 85 23.20 -9.49 -26.05
C ARG A 85 24.02 -10.78 -26.05
N ARG A 86 24.00 -11.55 -24.95
CA ARG A 86 24.71 -12.84 -24.87
C ARG A 86 24.09 -13.88 -25.81
N GLN A 87 22.77 -13.94 -25.91
CA GLN A 87 22.06 -14.83 -26.83
C GLN A 87 22.38 -14.50 -28.29
N ILE A 88 22.34 -13.22 -28.68
CA ILE A 88 22.73 -12.79 -30.04
C ILE A 88 24.21 -13.12 -30.35
N MET A 89 25.11 -12.98 -29.36
CA MET A 89 26.51 -13.34 -29.56
C MET A 89 26.73 -14.86 -29.70
N GLN A 90 25.85 -15.68 -29.14
CA GLN A 90 25.94 -17.14 -29.20
C GLN A 90 25.26 -17.72 -30.45
N ASP A 91 24.18 -17.10 -30.94
CA ASP A 91 23.42 -17.54 -32.12
C ASP A 91 23.53 -16.52 -33.28
N PHE A 92 24.50 -16.72 -34.16
CA PHE A 92 24.73 -15.88 -35.34
C PHE A 92 23.75 -16.14 -36.50
N ASN A 93 22.92 -17.20 -36.42
CA ASN A 93 22.16 -17.75 -37.56
C ASN A 93 20.62 -17.64 -37.44
N GLN A 94 20.08 -16.97 -36.42
CA GLN A 94 18.64 -16.80 -36.27
C GLN A 94 18.15 -15.44 -36.80
N GLU A 95 16.92 -15.41 -37.33
CA GLU A 95 16.18 -14.20 -37.72
C GLU A 95 16.22 -13.11 -36.62
N PRO A 96 16.08 -11.81 -36.97
CA PRO A 96 16.22 -10.73 -36.00
C PRO A 96 15.27 -10.94 -34.83
N ILE A 97 15.84 -11.31 -33.66
CA ILE A 97 15.08 -11.43 -32.42
C ILE A 97 14.36 -10.10 -32.22
N GLU A 98 13.03 -10.13 -32.04
CA GLU A 98 12.22 -8.93 -31.85
C GLU A 98 12.95 -7.96 -30.93
N ALA A 99 13.30 -6.79 -31.46
CA ALA A 99 14.05 -5.80 -30.69
C ALA A 99 13.29 -5.53 -29.40
N LEU A 100 13.96 -5.67 -28.25
CA LEU A 100 13.37 -5.48 -26.92
C LEU A 100 12.65 -4.11 -26.91
N GLN A 101 11.33 -4.12 -27.10
CA GLN A 101 10.53 -2.91 -27.25
C GLN A 101 10.33 -2.31 -25.86
N GLN A 102 11.38 -1.66 -25.35
CA GLN A 102 11.30 -0.95 -24.09
C GLN A 102 10.52 0.34 -24.32
N GLY A 103 9.25 0.34 -23.89
CA GLY A 103 8.42 1.54 -23.89
C GLY A 103 9.11 2.70 -23.17
N ARG A 104 8.80 3.92 -23.62
CA ARG A 104 9.31 5.16 -22.99
C ARG A 104 8.99 5.12 -21.50
N VAL A 105 10.01 5.40 -20.68
CA VAL A 105 9.88 5.38 -19.21
C VAL A 105 8.94 6.48 -18.75
N PHE A 106 9.16 7.70 -19.26
CA PHE A 106 8.44 8.89 -18.86
C PHE A 106 7.20 9.13 -19.70
N GLN A 107 6.04 9.22 -19.07
CA GLN A 107 4.78 9.55 -19.73
C GLN A 107 3.86 10.35 -18.80
N PHE A 108 3.46 11.54 -19.23
CA PHE A 108 2.61 12.47 -18.45
C PHE A 108 1.26 11.88 -18.05
N ILE A 109 0.84 10.77 -18.66
CA ILE A 109 -0.41 10.09 -18.33
C ILE A 109 -0.47 9.58 -16.89
N PHE A 110 0.70 9.33 -16.27
CA PHE A 110 0.81 8.90 -14.88
C PHE A 110 0.58 10.03 -13.87
N ALA A 111 0.50 11.29 -14.30
CA ALA A 111 0.20 12.41 -13.39
C ALA A 111 -1.19 12.29 -12.74
N VAL A 112 -2.19 11.78 -13.48
CA VAL A 112 -3.55 11.61 -12.97
C VAL A 112 -3.62 10.59 -11.81
N PRO A 113 -3.14 9.34 -11.96
CA PRO A 113 -3.12 8.39 -10.85
C PRO A 113 -2.23 8.88 -9.70
N THR A 114 -1.12 9.57 -9.99
CA THR A 114 -0.27 10.19 -8.95
C THR A 114 -1.03 11.18 -8.09
N ILE A 115 -1.86 12.04 -8.68
CA ILE A 115 -2.66 13.01 -7.90
C ILE A 115 -3.67 12.28 -7.03
N CYS A 116 -4.33 11.24 -7.55
CA CYS A 116 -5.23 10.41 -6.75
C CYS A 116 -4.50 9.72 -5.60
N ASP A 117 -3.33 9.13 -5.87
CA ASP A 117 -2.52 8.47 -4.85
C ASP A 117 -2.06 9.45 -3.76
N LEU A 118 -1.62 10.66 -4.15
CA LEU A 118 -1.26 11.74 -3.21
C LEU A 118 -2.42 12.04 -2.26
N PHE A 119 -3.62 12.33 -2.78
CA PHE A 119 -4.77 12.63 -1.93
C PHE A 119 -5.18 11.43 -1.07
N GLY A 120 -5.22 10.22 -1.64
CA GLY A 120 -5.61 9.01 -0.91
C GLY A 120 -4.67 8.67 0.24
N THR A 121 -3.37 8.70 -0.02
CA THR A 121 -2.33 8.36 0.96
C THR A 121 -2.16 9.43 2.02
N THR A 122 -2.29 10.71 1.67
CA THR A 122 -2.25 11.81 2.65
C THR A 122 -3.47 11.79 3.56
N LEU A 123 -4.70 11.63 3.04
CA LEU A 123 -5.90 11.54 3.88
C LEU A 123 -5.79 10.37 4.88
N ALA A 124 -5.38 9.20 4.40
CA ALA A 124 -5.15 8.05 5.26
C ALA A 124 -3.96 8.25 6.22
N GLY A 125 -2.96 9.03 5.83
CA GLY A 125 -1.80 9.38 6.67
C GLY A 125 -2.17 10.32 7.81
N ILE A 126 -2.98 11.36 7.55
CA ILE A 126 -3.51 12.25 8.58
C ILE A 126 -4.37 11.45 9.56
N GLY A 127 -5.21 10.53 9.07
CA GLY A 127 -6.01 9.68 9.96
C GLY A 127 -5.19 8.75 10.86
N LEU A 128 -3.98 8.34 10.44
CA LEU A 128 -3.05 7.53 11.26
C LEU A 128 -2.48 8.30 12.46
N LEU A 129 -2.57 9.64 12.49
CA LEU A 129 -2.15 10.43 13.65
C LEU A 129 -3.08 10.22 14.85
N TRP A 130 -4.35 9.88 14.61
CA TRP A 130 -5.38 9.77 15.66
C TRP A 130 -5.94 8.36 15.82
N VAL A 131 -5.39 7.40 15.10
CA VAL A 131 -5.86 6.01 15.09
C VAL A 131 -4.66 5.07 15.19
N ASN A 132 -4.85 3.99 15.92
CA ASN A 132 -3.88 2.91 16.07
C ASN A 132 -3.46 2.30 14.71
N ALA A 133 -2.19 1.85 14.60
CA ALA A 133 -1.66 1.27 13.37
C ALA A 133 -2.44 0.02 12.95
N SER A 134 -2.85 -0.80 13.90
CA SER A 134 -3.65 -1.99 13.66
C SER A 134 -5.02 -1.64 13.04
N VAL A 135 -5.74 -0.67 13.61
CA VAL A 135 -7.03 -0.17 13.10
C VAL A 135 -6.86 0.48 11.74
N TRP A 136 -5.82 1.31 11.55
CA TRP A 136 -5.51 1.92 10.25
C TRP A 136 -5.30 0.87 9.15
N GLN A 137 -4.54 -0.17 9.46
CA GLN A 137 -4.24 -1.26 8.55
C GLN A 137 -5.49 -2.10 8.25
N MET A 138 -6.39 -2.28 9.23
CA MET A 138 -7.68 -2.96 9.03
C MET A 138 -8.67 -2.14 8.19
N LEU A 139 -8.74 -0.82 8.40
CA LEU A 139 -9.61 0.08 7.63
C LEU A 139 -9.22 0.16 6.15
N ARG A 140 -7.94 -0.08 5.82
CA ARG A 140 -7.50 -0.28 4.43
C ARG A 140 -8.18 -1.47 3.73
N GLY A 141 -8.68 -2.45 4.48
CA GLY A 141 -9.50 -3.54 3.93
C GLY A 141 -10.79 -3.05 3.23
N SER A 142 -11.26 -1.85 3.55
CA SER A 142 -12.42 -1.23 2.87
C SER A 142 -12.20 -0.94 1.39
N ILE A 143 -10.94 -0.92 0.93
CA ILE A 143 -10.61 -0.73 -0.48
C ILE A 143 -11.32 -1.76 -1.38
N ILE A 144 -11.56 -2.99 -0.91
CA ILE A 144 -12.26 -4.05 -1.67
C ILE A 144 -13.71 -3.64 -1.99
N ILE A 145 -14.37 -2.98 -1.03
CA ILE A 145 -15.77 -2.55 -1.19
C ILE A 145 -15.84 -1.44 -2.24
N PHE A 146 -15.01 -0.41 -2.10
CA PHE A 146 -15.01 0.72 -3.02
C PHE A 146 -14.54 0.33 -4.42
N THR A 147 -13.45 -0.44 -4.54
CA THR A 147 -12.97 -0.94 -5.84
C THR A 147 -14.01 -1.82 -6.53
N GLY A 148 -14.69 -2.71 -5.80
CA GLY A 148 -15.76 -3.55 -6.36
C GLY A 148 -16.89 -2.72 -6.96
N ILE A 149 -17.40 -1.73 -6.20
CA ILE A 149 -18.47 -0.82 -6.66
C ILE A 149 -18.01 0.00 -7.87
N LEU A 150 -16.84 0.63 -7.79
CA LEU A 150 -16.30 1.46 -8.88
C LEU A 150 -15.99 0.63 -10.12
N SER A 151 -15.53 -0.62 -9.99
CA SER A 151 -15.28 -1.52 -11.12
C SER A 151 -16.58 -1.88 -11.85
N LYS A 152 -17.71 -2.01 -11.14
CA LYS A 152 -19.03 -2.21 -11.76
C LYS A 152 -19.47 -0.97 -12.54
N ILE A 153 -19.21 0.24 -12.03
CA ILE A 153 -19.63 1.50 -12.66
C ILE A 153 -18.75 1.85 -13.87
N PHE A 154 -17.43 1.87 -13.70
CA PHE A 154 -16.48 2.35 -14.71
C PHE A 154 -16.04 1.26 -15.70
N LEU A 155 -15.78 0.04 -15.21
CA LEU A 155 -15.33 -1.07 -16.06
C LEU A 155 -16.49 -1.96 -16.54
N LYS A 156 -17.73 -1.70 -16.10
CA LYS A 156 -18.93 -2.47 -16.45
C LYS A 156 -18.79 -3.98 -16.19
N ARG A 157 -18.00 -4.37 -15.18
CA ARG A 157 -17.84 -5.78 -14.80
C ARG A 157 -19.13 -6.36 -14.23
N LYS A 158 -19.40 -7.62 -14.57
CA LYS A 158 -20.46 -8.41 -13.93
C LYS A 158 -19.95 -8.96 -12.60
N LEU A 159 -20.43 -8.40 -11.49
CA LEU A 159 -20.15 -8.92 -10.15
C LEU A 159 -21.11 -10.06 -9.81
N ARG A 160 -20.57 -11.26 -9.57
CA ARG A 160 -21.28 -12.44 -9.06
C ARG A 160 -21.75 -12.25 -7.61
N GLY A 161 -22.71 -13.08 -7.17
CA GLY A 161 -23.24 -13.06 -5.80
C GLY A 161 -22.18 -13.31 -4.72
N ILE A 162 -21.12 -14.05 -5.06
CA ILE A 162 -20.00 -14.29 -4.15
C ILE A 162 -19.19 -13.03 -3.85
N HIS A 163 -18.97 -12.16 -4.85
CA HIS A 163 -18.30 -10.88 -4.62
C HIS A 163 -19.13 -9.95 -3.74
N TRP A 164 -20.46 -9.93 -3.93
CA TRP A 164 -21.37 -9.18 -3.05
C TRP A 164 -21.34 -9.69 -1.61
N THR A 165 -21.32 -11.01 -1.43
CA THR A 165 -21.22 -11.63 -0.11
C THR A 165 -19.88 -11.26 0.55
N GLY A 166 -18.77 -11.35 -0.19
CA GLY A 166 -17.45 -10.91 0.27
C GLY A 166 -17.45 -9.45 0.73
N MET A 167 -18.01 -8.53 -0.08
CA MET A 167 -18.12 -7.11 0.28
C MET A 167 -18.96 -6.86 1.54
N VAL A 168 -20.08 -7.57 1.71
CA VAL A 168 -20.92 -7.44 2.92
C VAL A 168 -20.19 -7.94 4.16
N VAL A 169 -19.50 -9.08 4.06
CA VAL A 169 -18.71 -9.64 5.17
C VAL A 169 -17.56 -8.70 5.55
N THR A 170 -16.84 -8.14 4.56
CA THR A 170 -15.81 -7.11 4.80
C THR A 170 -16.42 -5.89 5.49
N MET A 171 -17.62 -5.45 5.09
CA MET A 171 -18.28 -4.30 5.72
C MET A 171 -18.61 -4.55 7.18
N LEU A 172 -19.08 -5.75 7.54
CA LEU A 172 -19.30 -6.13 8.94
C LEU A 172 -17.99 -6.08 9.75
N GLY A 173 -16.89 -6.57 9.19
CA GLY A 173 -15.57 -6.49 9.81
C GLY A 173 -15.12 -5.06 10.08
N LEU A 174 -15.30 -4.16 9.12
CA LEU A 174 -14.96 -2.73 9.28
C LEU A 174 -15.78 -2.04 10.35
N VAL A 175 -17.09 -2.35 10.43
CA VAL A 175 -17.98 -1.79 11.45
C VAL A 175 -17.55 -2.25 12.83
N LEU A 176 -17.22 -3.54 13.01
CA LEU A 176 -16.70 -4.06 14.27
C LEU A 176 -15.40 -3.33 14.66
N VAL A 177 -14.41 -3.28 13.76
CA VAL A 177 -13.14 -2.60 14.04
C VAL A 177 -13.34 -1.11 14.38
N GLY A 178 -14.21 -0.41 13.65
CA GLY A 178 -14.52 1.00 13.92
C GLY A 178 -15.17 1.19 15.29
N ILE A 179 -16.13 0.34 15.65
CA ILE A 179 -16.78 0.35 16.97
C ILE A 179 -15.76 0.09 18.07
N SER A 180 -14.88 -0.91 17.92
CA SER A 180 -13.79 -1.19 18.85
C SER A 180 -12.91 0.02 19.10
N SER A 181 -12.56 0.75 18.04
CA SER A 181 -11.67 1.90 18.12
C SER A 181 -12.32 3.10 18.79
N VAL A 182 -13.63 3.28 18.66
CA VAL A 182 -14.36 4.39 19.31
C VAL A 182 -14.56 4.11 20.79
N PHE A 183 -14.93 2.88 21.14
CA PHE A 183 -15.15 2.51 22.55
C PHE A 183 -13.86 2.47 23.37
N ASN A 184 -12.73 2.08 22.76
CA ASN A 184 -11.40 2.20 23.39
C ASN A 184 -11.10 3.64 23.84
N GLU A 185 -11.63 4.64 23.14
CA GLU A 185 -11.39 6.06 23.44
C GLU A 185 -12.50 6.69 24.31
N GLU A 186 -13.65 6.02 24.49
CA GLU A 186 -14.72 6.53 25.38
C GLU A 186 -14.31 6.53 26.85
N ASP A 187 -13.36 5.67 27.23
CA ASP A 187 -12.74 5.70 28.56
C ASP A 187 -11.80 6.92 28.72
N ASN A 188 -11.39 7.55 27.61
CA ASN A 188 -10.59 8.77 27.54
C ASN A 188 -11.47 10.02 27.27
N ASP A 189 -10.92 11.23 27.30
CA ASP A 189 -11.69 12.48 27.19
C ASP A 189 -12.53 12.55 25.87
N LYS A 190 -13.67 13.23 25.90
CA LYS A 190 -14.59 13.38 24.73
C LYS A 190 -13.91 14.00 23.50
N LYS A 191 -12.79 14.68 23.69
CA LYS A 191 -11.98 15.23 22.59
C LYS A 191 -11.27 14.14 21.80
N ASP A 192 -10.82 13.07 22.45
CA ASP A 192 -10.05 12.00 21.83
C ASP A 192 -10.98 11.09 21.01
N VAL A 193 -12.20 10.83 21.50
CA VAL A 193 -13.27 10.19 20.72
C VAL A 193 -13.53 10.92 19.39
N LYS A 194 -13.64 12.25 19.41
CA LYS A 194 -13.88 13.04 18.18
C LYS A 194 -12.71 12.95 17.20
N LYS A 195 -11.47 12.96 17.70
CA LYS A 195 -10.27 12.81 16.86
C LYS A 195 -10.19 11.41 16.24
N SER A 196 -10.49 10.37 17.02
CA SER A 196 -10.54 8.99 16.54
C SER A 196 -11.59 8.80 15.44
N ILE A 197 -12.83 9.28 15.64
CA ILE A 197 -13.88 9.25 14.62
C ILE A 197 -13.45 10.01 13.36
N LEU A 198 -12.87 11.21 13.52
CA LEU A 198 -12.35 11.99 12.39
C LEU A 198 -11.27 11.21 11.63
N GLY A 199 -10.34 10.55 12.35
CA GLY A 199 -9.31 9.71 11.78
C GLY A 199 -9.87 8.54 10.97
N ILE A 200 -10.86 7.83 11.50
CA ILE A 200 -11.55 6.73 10.79
C ILE A 200 -12.20 7.25 9.50
N VAL A 201 -12.92 8.38 9.56
CA VAL A 201 -13.56 8.99 8.39
C VAL A 201 -12.54 9.40 7.33
N LEU A 202 -11.42 10.00 7.73
CA LEU A 202 -10.34 10.38 6.80
C LEU A 202 -9.68 9.16 6.15
N ILE A 203 -9.47 8.08 6.89
CA ILE A 203 -8.93 6.84 6.34
C ILE A 203 -9.88 6.27 5.29
N LEU A 204 -11.18 6.19 5.59
CA LEU A 204 -12.20 5.71 4.64
C LEU A 204 -12.31 6.61 3.41
N ALA A 205 -12.29 7.93 3.58
CA ALA A 205 -12.25 8.88 2.47
C ALA A 205 -11.00 8.67 1.60
N GLY A 206 -9.84 8.47 2.23
CA GLY A 206 -8.60 8.09 1.55
C GLY A 206 -8.76 6.80 0.75
N GLN A 207 -9.41 5.78 1.30
CA GLN A 207 -9.67 4.52 0.58
C GLN A 207 -10.58 4.68 -0.65
N VAL A 208 -11.54 5.60 -0.62
CA VAL A 208 -12.34 5.92 -1.82
C VAL A 208 -11.44 6.49 -2.93
N VAL A 209 -10.53 7.41 -2.59
CA VAL A 209 -9.60 7.99 -3.57
C VAL A 209 -8.61 6.94 -4.08
N SER A 210 -7.98 6.16 -3.19
CA SER A 210 -7.06 5.08 -3.57
C SER A 210 -7.75 3.98 -4.38
N SER A 211 -9.01 3.66 -4.09
CA SER A 211 -9.78 2.72 -4.93
C SER A 211 -10.03 3.27 -6.33
N SER A 212 -10.22 4.58 -6.46
CA SER A 212 -10.39 5.25 -7.76
C SER A 212 -9.09 5.24 -8.56
N GLN A 213 -7.95 5.53 -7.92
CA GLN A 213 -6.60 5.36 -8.48
C GLN A 213 -6.41 3.92 -8.99
N MET A 214 -6.73 2.90 -8.19
CA MET A 214 -6.57 1.50 -8.59
C MET A 214 -7.36 1.15 -9.86
N ILE A 215 -8.57 1.70 -10.03
CA ILE A 215 -9.38 1.52 -11.25
C ILE A 215 -8.77 2.26 -12.46
N ILE A 216 -8.25 3.48 -12.24
CA ILE A 216 -7.56 4.26 -13.27
C ILE A 216 -6.30 3.53 -13.74
N GLU A 217 -5.50 3.01 -12.82
CA GLU A 217 -4.33 2.18 -13.12
C GLU A 217 -4.70 0.91 -13.88
N GLU A 218 -5.74 0.21 -13.44
CA GLU A 218 -6.21 -0.99 -14.12
C GLU A 218 -6.59 -0.68 -15.58
N LEU A 219 -7.23 0.46 -15.82
CA LEU A 219 -7.57 0.92 -17.17
C LEU A 219 -6.31 1.21 -18.01
N PHE A 220 -5.27 1.80 -17.42
CA PHE A 220 -4.01 2.08 -18.10
C PHE A 220 -3.20 0.83 -18.41
N LEU A 221 -3.08 -0.08 -17.44
CA LEU A 221 -2.36 -1.35 -17.58
C LEU A 221 -2.97 -2.20 -18.71
N LYS A 222 -4.30 -2.29 -18.79
CA LYS A 222 -4.99 -3.02 -19.86
C LYS A 222 -4.75 -2.44 -21.25
N LYS A 223 -4.77 -1.11 -21.39
CA LYS A 223 -4.67 -0.45 -22.71
C LYS A 223 -3.24 -0.32 -23.24
N ARG A 224 -2.24 -0.28 -22.38
CA ARG A 224 -0.87 0.12 -22.76
C ARG A 224 0.23 -0.89 -22.39
N LYS A 225 -0.09 -1.98 -21.69
CA LYS A 225 0.86 -3.06 -21.30
C LYS A 225 2.15 -2.52 -20.64
N PHE A 226 2.05 -1.50 -19.80
CA PHE A 226 3.22 -1.01 -19.07
C PHE A 226 3.64 -2.01 -17.99
N PRO A 227 4.94 -2.25 -17.78
CA PRO A 227 5.40 -3.07 -16.67
C PRO A 227 5.04 -2.39 -15.34
N PRO A 228 4.42 -3.09 -14.37
CA PRO A 228 3.94 -2.49 -13.13
C PRO A 228 5.00 -1.73 -12.32
N LEU A 229 6.25 -2.20 -12.33
CA LEU A 229 7.37 -1.54 -11.64
C LEU A 229 7.69 -0.16 -12.24
N GLN A 230 7.42 0.02 -13.54
CA GLN A 230 7.54 1.34 -14.19
C GLN A 230 6.43 2.27 -13.76
N VAL A 231 5.20 1.76 -13.63
CA VAL A 231 4.03 2.58 -13.24
C VAL A 231 4.27 3.17 -11.85
N VAL A 232 4.55 2.32 -10.87
CA VAL A 232 4.84 2.75 -9.48
C VAL A 232 6.02 3.70 -9.41
N GLY A 233 7.12 3.40 -10.11
CA GLY A 233 8.30 4.27 -10.10
C GLY A 233 8.09 5.64 -10.77
N MET A 234 7.21 5.69 -11.77
CA MET A 234 6.81 6.93 -12.43
C MET A 234 5.86 7.76 -11.57
N GLU A 235 4.93 7.12 -10.89
CA GLU A 235 4.05 7.76 -9.89
C GLU A 235 4.88 8.36 -8.76
N GLY A 236 5.85 7.62 -8.23
CA GLY A 236 6.84 8.14 -7.29
C GLY A 236 7.53 9.41 -7.80
N SER A 237 8.06 9.39 -9.02
CA SER A 237 8.75 10.55 -9.61
C SER A 237 7.86 11.79 -9.72
N PHE A 238 6.64 11.62 -10.24
CA PHE A 238 5.67 12.72 -10.33
C PHE A 238 5.18 13.17 -8.95
N GLY A 239 5.04 12.25 -8.00
CA GLY A 239 4.61 12.51 -6.63
C GLY A 239 5.62 13.35 -5.88
N VAL A 240 6.92 13.01 -5.96
CA VAL A 240 8.01 13.84 -5.43
C VAL A 240 7.96 15.23 -6.05
N PHE A 241 7.78 15.33 -7.37
CA PHE A 241 7.69 16.63 -8.05
C PHE A 241 6.50 17.46 -7.55
N PHE A 242 5.28 16.91 -7.53
CA PHE A 242 4.10 17.63 -7.05
C PHE A 242 4.20 18.01 -5.58
N MET A 243 4.75 17.14 -4.74
CA MET A 243 4.90 17.42 -3.32
C MET A 243 5.92 18.52 -3.06
N VAL A 244 7.13 18.42 -3.63
CA VAL A 244 8.22 19.37 -3.38
C VAL A 244 7.97 20.71 -4.08
N ALA A 245 7.44 20.70 -5.30
CA ALA A 245 7.27 21.93 -6.09
C ALA A 245 5.97 22.67 -5.81
N LEU A 246 4.90 21.99 -5.36
CA LEU A 246 3.57 22.58 -5.22
C LEU A 246 3.00 22.42 -3.82
N VAL A 247 2.87 21.20 -3.31
CA VAL A 247 2.11 20.96 -2.07
C VAL A 247 2.83 21.48 -0.83
N LEU A 248 4.08 21.06 -0.58
CA LEU A 248 4.82 21.49 0.62
C LEU A 248 5.02 23.01 0.68
N PRO A 249 5.41 23.71 -0.41
CA PRO A 249 5.48 25.16 -0.39
C PRO A 249 4.13 25.82 -0.06
N VAL A 250 3.03 25.34 -0.65
CA VAL A 250 1.70 25.90 -0.38
C VAL A 250 1.31 25.71 1.09
N LEU A 251 1.49 24.50 1.64
CA LEU A 251 1.14 24.21 3.03
C LEU A 251 2.02 24.94 4.05
N TYR A 252 3.28 25.23 3.69
CA TYR A 252 4.18 26.02 4.52
C TYR A 252 3.72 27.47 4.72
N PHE A 253 3.01 28.05 3.74
CA PHE A 253 2.47 29.41 3.85
C PHE A 253 1.07 29.47 4.47
N ILE A 254 0.41 28.33 4.68
CA ILE A 254 -0.89 28.28 5.35
C ILE A 254 -0.67 28.34 6.86
N PRO A 255 -1.40 29.22 7.58
CA PRO A 255 -1.30 29.29 9.03
C PRO A 255 -1.86 28.01 9.69
N GLY A 256 -1.18 27.53 10.72
CA GLY A 256 -1.58 26.32 11.44
C GLY A 256 -0.88 26.16 12.79
N ASP A 257 -1.02 24.98 13.37
CA ASP A 257 -0.66 24.70 14.77
C ASP A 257 0.80 24.23 14.95
N GLN A 258 1.57 24.00 13.88
CA GLN A 258 2.97 23.57 13.97
C GLN A 258 3.94 24.72 14.32
N PRO A 259 5.17 24.41 14.80
CA PRO A 259 6.15 25.43 15.16
C PRO A 259 6.37 26.47 14.06
N GLY A 260 6.29 27.74 14.46
CA GLY A 260 6.32 28.88 13.53
C GLY A 260 4.96 29.28 12.95
N GLY A 261 3.85 28.72 13.46
CA GLY A 261 2.49 29.09 13.11
C GLY A 261 2.07 28.62 11.72
N ARG A 262 2.62 27.50 11.27
CA ARG A 262 2.41 26.93 9.91
C ARG A 262 1.58 25.66 9.99
N TYR A 263 0.92 25.31 8.90
CA TYR A 263 0.15 24.07 8.81
C TYR A 263 1.06 22.85 8.61
N GLU A 264 2.01 22.94 7.68
CA GLU A 264 3.05 21.92 7.49
C GLU A 264 4.41 22.61 7.44
N ASN A 265 5.28 22.32 8.40
CA ASN A 265 6.64 22.81 8.47
C ASN A 265 7.63 21.69 8.16
N SER A 266 7.87 21.42 6.88
CA SER A 266 8.83 20.38 6.47
C SER A 266 10.29 20.68 6.86
N ILE A 267 10.62 21.94 7.18
CA ILE A 267 11.93 22.31 7.73
C ILE A 267 12.05 21.76 9.15
N ASP A 268 10.96 21.82 9.91
CA ASP A 268 10.88 21.22 11.25
C ASP A 268 11.08 19.72 11.20
N ALA A 269 10.36 19.03 10.29
CA ALA A 269 10.53 17.60 10.06
C ALA A 269 12.01 17.21 9.78
N LEU A 270 12.70 17.96 8.92
CA LEU A 270 14.12 17.74 8.63
C LEU A 270 15.02 17.97 9.86
N TYR A 271 14.70 18.96 10.69
CA TYR A 271 15.44 19.26 11.91
C TYR A 271 15.25 18.16 12.97
N GLN A 272 14.02 17.68 13.14
CA GLN A 272 13.73 16.53 14.03
C GLN A 272 14.48 15.27 13.58
N ILE A 273 14.49 14.97 12.27
CA ILE A 273 15.23 13.82 11.72
C ILE A 273 16.73 13.96 11.95
N TYR A 274 17.28 15.17 11.84
CA TYR A 274 18.70 15.42 12.11
C TYR A 274 19.06 15.22 13.59
N ASN A 275 18.18 15.62 14.51
CA ASN A 275 18.43 15.56 15.94
C ASN A 275 18.27 14.16 16.55
N SER A 276 17.45 13.29 15.96
CA SER A 276 17.20 11.94 16.48
C SER A 276 17.66 10.85 15.50
N PRO A 277 18.72 10.08 15.84
CA PRO A 277 19.14 8.96 15.00
C PRO A 277 18.08 7.85 14.94
N GLY A 278 17.24 7.70 15.97
CA GLY A 278 16.14 6.75 15.97
C GLY A 278 15.08 7.09 14.92
N LEU A 279 14.67 8.37 14.84
CA LEU A 279 13.72 8.84 13.85
C LEU A 279 14.28 8.68 12.43
N LEU A 280 15.56 9.00 12.21
CA LEU A 280 16.22 8.76 10.93
C LEU A 280 16.18 7.28 10.52
N VAL A 281 16.44 6.35 11.44
CA VAL A 281 16.33 4.91 11.17
C VAL A 281 14.90 4.53 10.78
N PHE A 282 13.87 5.06 11.46
CA PHE A 282 12.48 4.81 11.07
C PHE A 282 12.14 5.35 9.67
N CYS A 283 12.60 6.55 9.32
CA CYS A 283 12.42 7.11 7.97
C CYS A 283 13.12 6.25 6.89
N LEU A 284 14.34 5.77 7.16
CA LEU A 284 15.08 4.89 6.23
C LEU A 284 14.43 3.50 6.11
N LEU A 285 13.93 2.94 7.21
CA LEU A 285 13.16 1.70 7.20
C LEU A 285 11.86 1.87 6.40
N TYR A 286 11.15 2.97 6.60
CA TYR A 286 9.94 3.29 5.84
C TYR A 286 10.23 3.37 4.34
N LEU A 287 11.19 4.19 3.93
CA LEU A 287 11.61 4.35 2.53
C LEU A 287 12.02 3.03 1.89
N SER A 288 12.91 2.28 2.54
CA SER A 288 13.40 1.00 2.01
C SER A 288 12.30 -0.06 1.95
N SER A 289 11.43 -0.12 2.96
CA SER A 289 10.33 -1.08 3.01
C SER A 289 9.35 -0.91 1.85
N ILE A 290 9.07 0.32 1.42
CA ILE A 290 8.19 0.59 0.27
C ILE A 290 8.79 0.05 -1.03
N ALA A 291 10.07 0.31 -1.27
CA ALA A 291 10.76 -0.16 -2.47
C ALA A 291 10.75 -1.70 -2.55
N PHE A 292 11.09 -2.37 -1.43
CA PHE A 292 11.08 -3.83 -1.36
C PHE A 292 9.66 -4.41 -1.39
N TYR A 293 8.68 -3.79 -0.73
CA TYR A 293 7.29 -4.24 -0.75
C TYR A 293 6.73 -4.25 -2.17
N ASN A 294 6.99 -3.19 -2.94
CA ASN A 294 6.59 -3.13 -4.34
C ASN A 294 7.32 -4.18 -5.19
N TYR A 295 8.62 -4.41 -4.96
CA TYR A 295 9.36 -5.46 -5.65
C TYR A 295 8.82 -6.87 -5.33
N PHE A 296 8.70 -7.23 -4.05
CA PHE A 296 8.20 -8.53 -3.62
C PHE A 296 6.75 -8.75 -4.02
N GLY A 297 5.89 -7.72 -3.96
CA GLY A 297 4.51 -7.81 -4.42
C GLY A 297 4.40 -8.17 -5.91
N LEU A 298 5.26 -7.59 -6.75
CA LEU A 298 5.35 -7.96 -8.17
C LEU A 298 5.94 -9.35 -8.37
N ALA A 299 6.99 -9.71 -7.62
CA ALA A 299 7.58 -11.05 -7.69
C ALA A 299 6.57 -12.14 -7.29
N VAL A 300 5.80 -11.94 -6.21
CA VAL A 300 4.70 -12.82 -5.78
C VAL A 300 3.63 -12.92 -6.87
N THR A 301 3.25 -11.80 -7.49
CA THR A 301 2.25 -11.82 -8.57
C THR A 301 2.75 -12.62 -9.78
N LYS A 302 4.05 -12.56 -10.09
CA LYS A 302 4.68 -13.30 -11.19
C LYS A 302 4.90 -14.79 -10.89
N SER A 303 5.29 -15.12 -9.66
CA SER A 303 5.63 -16.51 -9.27
C SER A 303 4.44 -17.30 -8.73
N LEU A 304 3.38 -16.61 -8.33
CA LEU A 304 2.11 -17.15 -7.85
C LEU A 304 0.98 -16.49 -8.65
N THR A 305 0.00 -15.90 -7.97
CA THR A 305 -1.11 -15.19 -8.62
C THR A 305 -1.43 -13.89 -7.89
N ALA A 306 -2.19 -13.01 -8.54
CA ALA A 306 -2.70 -11.78 -7.92
C ALA A 306 -3.57 -12.05 -6.67
N VAL A 307 -4.23 -13.22 -6.59
CA VAL A 307 -5.00 -13.64 -5.42
C VAL A 307 -4.10 -13.95 -4.22
N HIS A 308 -2.94 -14.56 -4.44
CA HIS A 308 -1.99 -14.80 -3.36
C HIS A 308 -1.46 -13.46 -2.81
N ARG A 309 -1.19 -12.48 -3.68
CA ARG A 309 -0.80 -11.14 -3.27
C ARG A 309 -1.84 -10.48 -2.36
N THR A 310 -3.12 -10.52 -2.71
CA THR A 310 -4.19 -9.91 -1.90
C THR A 310 -4.39 -10.63 -0.57
N LEU A 311 -4.23 -11.95 -0.53
CA LEU A 311 -4.25 -12.73 0.71
C LEU A 311 -3.08 -12.39 1.64
N ILE A 312 -1.87 -12.25 1.09
CA ILE A 312 -0.68 -11.88 1.89
C ILE A 312 -0.86 -10.47 2.47
N ASP A 313 -1.45 -9.56 1.70
CA ASP A 313 -1.77 -8.21 2.18
C ASP A 313 -2.83 -8.22 3.29
N ALA A 314 -3.82 -9.13 3.22
CA ALA A 314 -4.75 -9.34 4.31
C ALA A 314 -4.03 -9.88 5.57
N CYS A 315 -3.14 -10.87 5.43
CA CYS A 315 -2.33 -11.40 6.53
C CYS A 315 -1.38 -10.37 7.16
N ARG A 316 -1.00 -9.30 6.43
CA ARG A 316 -0.20 -8.21 6.98
C ARG A 316 -0.87 -7.53 8.18
N THR A 317 -2.20 -7.44 8.19
CA THR A 317 -2.94 -6.76 9.27
C THR A 317 -2.72 -7.45 10.62
N ILE A 318 -2.82 -8.79 10.69
CA ILE A 318 -2.52 -9.54 11.93
C ILE A 318 -1.04 -9.47 12.29
N MET A 319 -0.14 -9.47 11.30
CA MET A 319 1.30 -9.34 11.56
C MET A 319 1.61 -7.98 12.19
N VAL A 320 1.06 -6.88 11.66
CA VAL A 320 1.20 -5.54 12.23
C VAL A 320 0.68 -5.50 13.66
N TRP A 321 -0.49 -6.09 13.93
CA TRP A 321 -1.06 -6.12 15.28
C TRP A 321 -0.20 -6.94 16.26
N LEU A 322 0.21 -8.16 15.90
CA LEU A 322 1.08 -9.00 16.74
C LEU A 322 2.41 -8.33 17.05
N VAL A 323 3.02 -7.68 16.06
CA VAL A 323 4.28 -6.96 16.27
C VAL A 323 4.06 -5.68 17.09
N SER A 324 2.92 -4.99 16.95
CA SER A 324 2.59 -3.82 17.78
C SER A 324 2.45 -4.19 19.26
N LEU A 325 1.79 -5.32 19.55
CA LEU A 325 1.72 -5.90 20.90
C LEU A 325 3.12 -6.28 21.41
N PHE A 326 3.93 -6.94 20.58
CA PHE A 326 5.29 -7.32 20.95
C PHE A 326 6.16 -6.10 21.28
N ILE A 327 6.08 -5.04 20.47
CA ILE A 327 6.81 -3.79 20.70
C ILE A 327 6.41 -3.20 22.05
N HIS A 328 5.12 -3.10 22.35
CA HIS A 328 4.62 -2.54 23.60
C HIS A 328 5.16 -3.28 24.85
N TYR A 329 5.11 -4.61 24.84
CA TYR A 329 5.48 -5.40 26.02
C TYR A 329 6.97 -5.73 26.15
N VAL A 330 7.73 -5.73 25.05
CA VAL A 330 9.12 -6.23 25.04
C VAL A 330 10.14 -5.15 24.71
N VAL A 331 9.80 -4.20 23.83
CA VAL A 331 10.76 -3.21 23.32
C VAL A 331 10.60 -1.90 24.08
N SER A 332 9.41 -1.31 24.04
CA SER A 332 9.09 -0.03 24.68
C SER A 332 7.59 0.24 24.66
N GLU A 333 7.09 0.78 25.76
CA GLU A 333 5.67 1.15 25.91
C GLU A 333 5.27 2.29 24.95
N ASP A 334 6.25 3.09 24.46
CA ASP A 334 6.02 4.31 23.67
C ASP A 334 5.61 4.07 22.19
N PHE A 335 5.94 2.93 21.58
CA PHE A 335 5.76 2.70 20.13
C PHE A 335 4.78 1.58 19.77
N GLY A 336 4.17 0.95 20.78
CA GLY A 336 3.29 -0.21 20.61
C GLY A 336 1.90 0.00 21.20
N GLU A 337 0.98 -0.90 20.84
CA GLU A 337 -0.40 -0.85 21.30
C GLU A 337 -0.60 -1.84 22.46
N PRO A 338 -1.20 -1.44 23.59
CA PRO A 338 -1.50 -2.36 24.69
C PRO A 338 -2.60 -3.36 24.31
N TRP A 339 -2.59 -4.52 24.97
CA TRP A 339 -3.71 -5.46 24.85
C TRP A 339 -4.90 -5.00 25.70
N ASP A 340 -6.00 -4.64 25.04
CA ASP A 340 -7.29 -4.49 25.70
C ASP A 340 -8.07 -5.82 25.68
N ASN A 341 -8.46 -6.32 26.85
CA ASN A 341 -9.17 -7.60 26.98
C ASN A 341 -10.58 -7.60 26.37
N THR A 342 -11.27 -6.47 26.34
CA THR A 342 -12.66 -6.41 25.84
C THR A 342 -12.68 -6.02 24.38
N TYR A 343 -11.93 -4.97 24.02
CA TYR A 343 -11.94 -4.43 22.68
C TYR A 343 -10.95 -5.12 21.75
N GLY A 344 -9.84 -5.67 22.28
CA GLY A 344 -8.89 -6.47 21.49
C GLY A 344 -9.53 -7.73 20.90
N ILE A 345 -10.46 -8.37 21.61
CA ILE A 345 -11.24 -9.52 21.07
C ILE A 345 -12.11 -9.07 19.90
N LEU A 346 -12.78 -7.92 20.03
CA LEU A 346 -13.64 -7.37 18.98
C LEU A 346 -12.83 -6.98 17.73
N GLN A 347 -11.60 -6.53 17.93
CA GLN A 347 -10.66 -6.25 16.85
C GLN A 347 -10.18 -7.53 16.13
N VAL A 348 -9.91 -8.61 16.88
CA VAL A 348 -9.59 -9.94 16.32
C VAL A 348 -10.74 -10.48 15.49
N ASP A 349 -11.98 -10.40 16.01
CA ASP A 349 -13.17 -10.79 15.26
C ASP A 349 -13.30 -9.98 13.97
N GLY A 350 -13.16 -8.65 14.06
CA GLY A 350 -13.14 -7.76 12.91
C GLY A 350 -12.12 -8.17 11.85
N PHE A 351 -10.90 -8.55 12.25
CA PHE A 351 -9.89 -9.09 11.35
C PHE A 351 -10.33 -10.39 10.67
N PHE A 352 -10.92 -11.34 11.40
CA PHE A 352 -11.43 -12.58 10.79
C PHE A 352 -12.51 -12.29 9.75
N PHE A 353 -13.43 -11.37 10.02
CA PHE A 353 -14.41 -10.93 9.03
C PHE A 353 -13.75 -10.31 7.79
N LEU A 354 -12.74 -9.45 7.95
CA LEU A 354 -11.99 -8.86 6.83
C LEU A 354 -11.26 -9.93 5.99
N MET A 355 -10.62 -10.90 6.64
CA MET A 355 -9.95 -12.03 5.98
C MET A 355 -10.93 -12.90 5.20
N ILE A 356 -12.04 -13.31 5.83
CA ILE A 356 -13.07 -14.12 5.20
C ILE A 356 -13.71 -13.36 4.03
N GLY A 357 -14.04 -12.08 4.22
CA GLY A 357 -14.59 -11.23 3.16
C GLY A 357 -13.65 -11.10 1.96
N THR A 358 -12.35 -10.94 2.22
CA THR A 358 -11.31 -10.91 1.19
C THR A 358 -11.18 -12.26 0.47
N ALA A 359 -11.19 -13.37 1.20
CA ALA A 359 -11.12 -14.71 0.62
C ALA A 359 -12.34 -15.05 -0.24
N LEU A 360 -13.54 -14.64 0.19
CA LEU A 360 -14.78 -14.78 -0.57
C LEU A 360 -14.77 -13.90 -1.82
N TYR A 361 -14.34 -12.64 -1.71
CA TYR A 361 -14.25 -11.75 -2.86
C TYR A 361 -13.30 -12.29 -3.94
N ASN A 362 -12.19 -12.92 -3.53
CA ASN A 362 -11.24 -13.58 -4.42
C ASN A 362 -11.61 -15.03 -4.78
N GLU A 363 -12.81 -15.49 -4.43
CA GLU A 363 -13.36 -16.82 -4.78
C GLU A 363 -12.55 -18.03 -4.30
N LEU A 364 -11.73 -17.86 -3.25
CA LEU A 364 -10.97 -18.97 -2.67
C LEU A 364 -11.86 -19.95 -1.91
N ILE A 365 -12.93 -19.45 -1.31
CA ILE A 365 -13.88 -20.24 -0.53
C ILE A 365 -15.13 -20.42 -1.39
N SER A 366 -15.36 -21.65 -1.87
CA SER A 366 -16.58 -22.01 -2.59
C SER A 366 -17.56 -22.69 -1.64
N PHE A 367 -18.81 -22.21 -1.61
CA PHE A 367 -19.89 -22.86 -0.85
C PHE A 367 -20.79 -23.67 -1.80
N PRO A 368 -20.53 -24.98 -1.98
CA PRO A 368 -21.21 -25.80 -2.99
C PRO A 368 -22.72 -25.95 -2.77
N TRP A 369 -23.20 -25.67 -1.54
CA TRP A 369 -24.60 -25.76 -1.10
C TRP A 369 -25.45 -24.52 -1.41
N ILE A 370 -24.87 -23.41 -1.83
CA ILE A 370 -25.62 -22.19 -2.15
C ILE A 370 -25.54 -21.94 -3.67
N PRO A 371 -26.63 -22.12 -4.44
CA PRO A 371 -26.60 -22.06 -5.91
C PRO A 371 -26.06 -20.74 -6.48
N CYS A 372 -26.31 -19.61 -5.81
CA CYS A 372 -25.82 -18.29 -6.23
C CYS A 372 -24.34 -18.02 -5.90
N LEU A 373 -23.69 -18.92 -5.15
CA LEU A 373 -22.27 -18.86 -4.77
C LEU A 373 -21.42 -19.95 -5.44
N ARG A 374 -22.02 -20.79 -6.29
CA ARG A 374 -21.29 -21.84 -7.00
C ARG A 374 -20.43 -21.23 -8.12
N PRO A 375 -19.13 -21.57 -8.21
CA PRO A 375 -18.35 -21.29 -9.41
C PRO A 375 -18.97 -22.12 -10.55
N GLN A 376 -19.56 -21.45 -11.55
CA GLN A 376 -19.91 -22.14 -12.79
C GLN A 376 -18.66 -22.23 -13.68
N PRO A 377 -18.52 -23.29 -14.51
CA PRO A 377 -17.48 -23.33 -15.52
C PRO A 377 -17.55 -22.06 -16.37
N PRO A 378 -16.42 -21.59 -16.93
CA PRO A 378 -16.40 -20.39 -17.76
C PRO A 378 -17.48 -20.53 -18.83
N GLU A 379 -18.43 -19.61 -18.82
CA GLU A 379 -19.49 -19.52 -19.81
C GLU A 379 -18.80 -19.31 -21.16
N ASP A 380 -19.04 -20.18 -22.15
CA ASP A 380 -18.68 -19.99 -23.55
C ASP A 380 -19.50 -18.79 -24.11
N THR A 381 -19.25 -17.60 -23.58
CA THR A 381 -19.54 -16.36 -24.28
C THR A 381 -18.52 -16.25 -25.39
N ASP A 382 -18.99 -16.31 -26.62
CA ASP A 382 -18.25 -15.98 -27.84
C ASP A 382 -17.20 -14.91 -27.53
N PRO A 383 -15.90 -15.19 -27.76
CA PRO A 383 -14.88 -14.24 -27.42
C PRO A 383 -15.05 -13.03 -28.34
N THR A 384 -15.52 -11.91 -27.79
CA THR A 384 -15.01 -10.64 -28.27
C THR A 384 -13.48 -10.73 -28.22
N PRO A 385 -12.75 -10.36 -29.29
CA PRO A 385 -11.31 -10.62 -29.43
C PRO A 385 -10.43 -10.09 -28.27
N GLU A 386 -11.00 -9.24 -27.42
CA GLU A 386 -10.40 -8.65 -26.22
C GLU A 386 -10.39 -9.57 -24.97
N ALA A 387 -11.27 -10.58 -24.88
CA ALA A 387 -11.33 -11.51 -23.74
C ALA A 387 -10.52 -12.80 -23.98
N ALA A 388 -10.54 -13.32 -25.23
CA ALA A 388 -9.71 -14.45 -25.63
C ALA A 388 -8.21 -14.12 -25.58
N SER A 389 -7.82 -12.87 -25.81
CA SER A 389 -6.42 -12.47 -25.69
C SER A 389 -5.95 -12.45 -24.23
N ILE A 390 -6.79 -12.21 -23.23
CA ILE A 390 -6.36 -12.23 -21.82
C ILE A 390 -6.13 -13.66 -21.33
N GLN A 391 -7.02 -14.61 -21.66
CA GLN A 391 -6.83 -16.02 -21.32
C GLN A 391 -5.75 -16.69 -22.17
N ALA A 392 -5.66 -16.41 -23.47
CA ALA A 392 -4.62 -16.99 -24.31
C ALA A 392 -3.23 -16.43 -24.00
N THR A 393 -3.10 -15.15 -23.61
CA THR A 393 -1.78 -14.57 -23.26
C THR A 393 -1.32 -14.98 -21.86
N GLN A 394 -2.25 -15.18 -20.90
CA GLN A 394 -1.88 -15.73 -19.59
C GLN A 394 -1.46 -17.21 -19.67
N ASP A 395 -2.16 -18.03 -20.46
CA ASP A 395 -1.83 -19.46 -20.65
C ASP A 395 -0.60 -19.65 -21.57
N SER A 396 -0.27 -18.68 -22.44
CA SER A 396 0.96 -18.71 -23.25
C SER A 396 2.20 -18.25 -22.48
N ASP A 397 2.08 -17.27 -21.57
CA ASP A 397 3.19 -16.83 -20.71
C ASP A 397 3.42 -17.77 -19.50
N GLU A 398 2.42 -18.56 -19.08
CA GLU A 398 2.57 -19.60 -18.04
C GLU A 398 3.31 -20.86 -18.51
N ARG A 399 3.41 -21.10 -19.83
CA ARG A 399 3.94 -22.35 -20.39
C ARG A 399 5.37 -22.29 -20.92
N THR A 400 6.08 -21.18 -20.77
CA THR A 400 7.52 -21.12 -21.09
C THR A 400 8.37 -21.29 -19.83
N PRO A 401 8.80 -22.52 -19.50
CA PRO A 401 9.83 -22.72 -18.50
C PRO A 401 11.16 -22.16 -19.03
N LEU A 402 11.63 -21.03 -18.48
CA LEU A 402 12.98 -20.50 -18.74
C LEU A 402 14.10 -21.31 -18.05
N LEU A 403 13.80 -22.52 -17.57
CA LEU A 403 14.74 -23.46 -16.96
C LEU A 403 14.42 -24.89 -17.43
N SER A 404 14.47 -25.14 -18.73
CA SER A 404 14.93 -26.43 -19.24
C SER A 404 16.43 -26.31 -19.51
N GLY A 405 17.24 -26.60 -18.49
CA GLY A 405 18.63 -26.96 -18.73
C GLY A 405 18.62 -28.32 -19.40
N ASP A 406 18.94 -28.36 -20.69
CA ASP A 406 19.32 -29.60 -21.35
C ASP A 406 20.66 -30.06 -20.76
N THR A 407 20.66 -31.34 -20.40
CA THR A 407 21.75 -32.25 -19.95
C THR A 407 23.19 -31.78 -20.03
#